data_AF-A0A2M7ZSU8-F1
#
_entry.id   AF-A0A2M7ZSU8-F1
#
_cell.length_a   1.000
_cell.length_b   1.000
_cell.length_c   1.000
_cell.angle_alpha   90.00
_cell.angle_beta   90.00
_cell.angle_gamma   90.00
#
_symmetry.space_group_name_H-M   'P 1'
#
loop_
_entity.id
_entity.type
_entity.pdbx_description
1 polymer ?
#
loop_
_entity_poly.entity_id
_entity_poly.type
_entity_poly.pdbx_seq_one_letter_code
_entity_poly.pdbx_strand_id
1 'polypeptide(L)'
;MIILIHFIYLLIKERKLIFKHLISIIVSIIAFSPWLVILYVQLGKLSNAGQVADLNASPFSIVLKVLYSIYAFLFSETIFPFEIIFIVGVIILLFVFFLGTKFSSLFEKNSVYLFFSVITIVIGIIFTSLVTTFISKHTSFIYTPSRTFFVLPFVFILLSFFYDNLKSSNWRKIFIITFLILNLYSIFNVLSNRHFLMPVYASPWKEILNELQDKEGVILSDEGDVYKYYANHLSGKFPEAINPKTKSDFIKILNGREINTFYLLLLGRESTEPTINADIIFFVFENFRKISEQKYLPIEESYQKIKSIILKRKSYDAKFTLMKFGVPKTMF
;
A
#
# COMPACT_ATOMS: atom_id res chain seq x y z
N MET A 1 11.29 16.04 -12.59
CA MET A 1 11.12 16.54 -13.98
C MET A 1 10.77 18.03 -14.08
N ILE A 2 9.94 18.61 -13.21
CA ILE A 2 9.76 20.08 -13.13
C ILE A 2 11.11 20.79 -12.97
N ILE A 3 12.00 20.26 -12.12
CA ILE A 3 13.37 20.75 -11.95
C ILE A 3 14.13 20.74 -13.28
N LEU A 4 13.99 19.70 -14.11
CA LEU A 4 14.68 19.55 -15.39
C LEU A 4 14.15 20.54 -16.44
N ILE A 5 12.83 20.71 -16.55
CA ILE A 5 12.20 21.67 -17.47
C ILE A 5 12.49 23.11 -17.02
N HIS A 6 12.37 23.39 -15.73
CA HIS A 6 12.73 24.68 -15.15
C HIS A 6 14.22 24.99 -15.31
N PHE A 7 15.08 23.97 -15.17
CA PHE A 7 16.50 24.06 -15.44
C PHE A 7 16.78 24.36 -16.91
N ILE A 8 16.15 23.67 -17.86
CA ILE A 8 16.27 23.96 -19.30
C ILE A 8 15.78 25.39 -19.60
N TYR A 9 14.67 25.82 -19.01
CA TYR A 9 14.16 27.18 -19.14
C TYR A 9 15.17 28.22 -18.60
N LEU A 10 15.75 27.98 -17.42
CA LEU A 10 16.80 28.82 -16.84
C LEU A 10 18.09 28.82 -17.67
N LEU A 11 18.50 27.68 -18.23
CA LEU A 11 19.64 27.59 -19.14
C LEU A 11 19.45 28.45 -20.39
N ILE A 12 18.22 28.49 -20.94
CA ILE A 12 17.92 29.27 -22.15
C ILE A 12 17.86 30.78 -21.83
N LYS A 13 17.16 31.15 -20.76
CA LYS A 13 16.82 32.54 -20.45
C LYS A 13 17.87 33.27 -19.62
N GLU A 14 18.48 32.58 -18.65
CA GLU A 14 19.39 33.16 -17.65
C GLU A 14 20.81 32.64 -17.83
N ARG A 15 21.37 32.83 -19.03
CA ARG A 15 22.70 32.28 -19.41
C ARG A 15 23.83 32.63 -18.44
N LYS A 16 23.74 33.79 -17.77
CA LYS A 16 24.71 34.26 -16.77
C LYS A 16 24.69 33.44 -15.48
N LEU A 17 23.59 32.75 -15.17
CA LEU A 17 23.42 31.92 -13.97
C LEU A 17 23.79 30.45 -14.20
N ILE A 18 24.01 30.03 -15.46
CA ILE A 18 24.32 28.64 -15.82
C ILE A 18 25.48 28.09 -15.00
N PHE A 19 26.58 28.85 -14.89
CA PHE A 19 27.76 28.40 -14.16
C PHE A 19 27.47 28.21 -12.66
N LYS A 20 26.71 29.13 -12.05
CA LYS A 20 26.28 29.00 -10.64
C LYS A 20 25.37 27.79 -10.44
N HIS A 21 24.46 27.54 -11.37
CA HIS A 21 23.59 26.36 -11.32
C HIS A 21 24.35 25.06 -11.55
N LEU A 22 25.31 25.02 -12.47
CA LEU A 22 26.20 23.85 -12.67
C LEU A 22 27.00 23.55 -11.41
N ILE A 23 27.58 24.57 -10.76
CA ILE A 23 28.24 24.40 -9.46
C ILE A 23 27.26 23.83 -8.44
N SER A 24 26.05 24.40 -8.33
CA SER A 24 25.03 23.90 -7.40
C SER A 24 24.65 22.45 -7.66
N ILE A 25 24.56 22.03 -8.93
CA ILE A 25 24.28 20.65 -9.32
C ILE A 25 25.45 19.74 -8.96
N ILE A 26 26.68 20.14 -9.27
CA ILE A 26 27.88 19.37 -8.94
C ILE A 26 27.99 19.19 -7.43
N VAL A 27 27.82 20.28 -6.66
CA VAL A 27 27.80 20.23 -5.18
C VAL A 27 26.70 19.30 -4.69
N SER A 28 25.51 19.36 -5.28
CA SER A 28 24.41 18.45 -4.93
C SER A 28 24.75 16.99 -5.26
N ILE A 29 25.27 16.70 -6.46
CA ILE A 29 25.67 15.35 -6.88
C ILE A 29 26.74 14.80 -5.93
N ILE A 30 27.76 15.59 -5.60
CA ILE A 30 28.82 15.20 -4.67
C ILE A 30 28.23 14.93 -3.28
N ALA A 31 27.40 15.84 -2.76
CA ALA A 31 26.75 15.68 -1.46
C ALA A 31 25.84 14.46 -1.38
N PHE A 32 25.16 14.11 -2.48
CA PHE A 32 24.28 12.95 -2.58
C PHE A 32 24.98 11.67 -3.09
N SER A 33 26.26 11.75 -3.49
CA SER A 33 26.99 10.58 -4.01
C SER A 33 27.12 9.42 -3.01
N PRO A 34 27.26 9.62 -1.68
CA PRO A 34 27.25 8.50 -0.74
C PRO A 34 25.93 7.73 -0.75
N TRP A 35 24.81 8.41 -1.03
CA TRP A 35 23.51 7.77 -1.15
C TRP A 35 23.39 6.89 -2.39
N LEU A 36 24.16 7.15 -3.46
CA LEU A 36 24.18 6.27 -4.63
C LEU A 36 24.73 4.89 -4.29
N VAL A 37 25.71 4.79 -3.39
CA VAL A 37 26.23 3.51 -2.90
C VAL A 37 25.17 2.76 -2.12
N ILE A 38 24.48 3.43 -1.19
CA ILE A 38 23.39 2.85 -0.42
C ILE A 38 22.27 2.38 -1.36
N LEU A 39 21.91 3.22 -2.33
CA LEU A 39 20.90 2.91 -3.34
C LEU A 39 21.32 1.68 -4.15
N TYR A 40 22.57 1.60 -4.62
CA TYR A 40 23.07 0.44 -5.35
C TYR A 40 22.98 -0.86 -4.53
N VAL A 41 23.39 -0.83 -3.25
CA VAL A 41 23.29 -1.98 -2.35
C VAL A 41 21.83 -2.37 -2.11
N GLN A 42 20.94 -1.40 -1.94
CA GLN A 42 19.51 -1.66 -1.77
C GLN A 42 18.88 -2.23 -3.05
N LEU A 43 19.22 -1.69 -4.22
CA LEU A 43 18.76 -2.20 -5.51
C LEU A 43 19.12 -3.68 -5.68
N GLY A 44 20.35 -4.07 -5.34
CA GLY A 44 20.78 -5.47 -5.40
C GLY A 44 19.98 -6.39 -4.47
N LYS A 45 19.61 -5.91 -3.27
CA LYS A 45 18.73 -6.67 -2.36
C LYS A 45 17.31 -6.79 -2.90
N LEU A 46 16.76 -5.71 -3.45
CA LEU A 46 15.38 -5.66 -3.96
C LEU A 46 15.23 -6.47 -5.26
N SER A 47 16.25 -6.48 -6.13
CA SER A 47 16.25 -7.24 -7.38
C SER A 47 16.33 -8.75 -7.16
N ASN A 48 16.91 -9.18 -6.04
CA ASN A 48 17.10 -10.58 -5.67
C ASN A 48 15.99 -11.13 -4.79
N ALA A 49 14.94 -10.35 -4.49
CA ALA A 49 13.75 -10.88 -3.84
C ALA A 49 13.10 -11.91 -4.78
N GLY A 50 12.94 -13.15 -4.32
CA GLY A 50 12.49 -14.27 -5.15
C GLY A 50 11.04 -14.15 -5.59
N GLN A 51 10.24 -13.37 -4.86
CA GLN A 51 8.83 -13.17 -5.15
C GLN A 51 8.52 -11.90 -5.95
N VAL A 52 7.71 -12.07 -7.00
CA VAL A 52 7.08 -10.98 -7.72
C VAL A 52 5.65 -10.81 -7.20
N ALA A 53 5.28 -9.56 -6.93
CA ALA A 53 3.93 -9.20 -6.52
C ALA A 53 2.89 -9.58 -7.58
N ASP A 54 1.69 -9.94 -7.14
CA ASP A 54 0.58 -10.18 -8.04
C ASP A 54 0.31 -8.97 -8.93
N LEU A 55 0.03 -9.22 -10.22
CA LEU A 55 -0.25 -8.23 -11.25
C LEU A 55 0.89 -7.20 -11.49
N ASN A 56 2.11 -7.47 -11.03
CA ASN A 56 3.23 -6.52 -11.14
C ASN A 56 4.23 -6.85 -12.25
N ALA A 57 4.17 -8.05 -12.84
CA ALA A 57 5.16 -8.55 -13.80
C ALA A 57 4.98 -8.04 -15.25
N SER A 58 3.86 -7.39 -15.58
CA SER A 58 3.53 -7.01 -16.97
C SER A 58 3.52 -5.49 -17.17
N PRO A 59 3.69 -4.97 -18.40
CA PRO A 59 3.49 -3.55 -18.70
C PRO A 59 2.08 -3.04 -18.36
N PHE A 60 1.08 -3.93 -18.38
CA PHE A 60 -0.28 -3.62 -17.93
C PHE A 60 -0.32 -3.21 -16.44
N SER A 61 0.65 -3.65 -15.63
CA SER A 61 0.80 -3.18 -14.25
C SER A 61 0.96 -1.66 -14.15
N ILE A 62 1.62 -1.03 -15.13
CA ILE A 62 1.81 0.42 -15.15
C ILE A 62 0.46 1.13 -15.32
N VAL A 63 -0.38 0.64 -16.23
CA VAL A 63 -1.73 1.16 -16.44
C VAL A 63 -2.56 0.98 -15.17
N LEU A 64 -2.52 -0.22 -14.57
CA LEU A 64 -3.24 -0.52 -13.33
C LEU A 64 -2.81 0.42 -12.19
N LYS A 65 -1.50 0.65 -12.02
CA LYS A 65 -0.94 1.56 -11.01
C LYS A 65 -1.33 3.01 -11.22
N VAL A 66 -1.35 3.46 -12.48
CA VAL A 66 -1.79 4.82 -12.84
C VAL A 66 -3.26 5.00 -12.48
N LEU A 67 -4.12 4.10 -12.97
CA LEU A 67 -5.56 4.14 -12.70
C LEU A 67 -5.84 4.03 -11.20
N TYR A 68 -5.16 3.11 -10.51
CA TYR A 68 -5.32 2.92 -9.07
C TYR A 68 -4.85 4.11 -8.25
N SER A 69 -3.76 4.79 -8.64
CA SER A 69 -3.30 6.01 -7.95
C SER A 69 -4.29 7.16 -8.10
N ILE A 70 -4.82 7.38 -9.31
CA ILE A 70 -5.84 8.40 -9.54
C ILE A 70 -7.10 8.06 -8.73
N TYR A 71 -7.52 6.80 -8.75
CA TYR A 71 -8.63 6.29 -7.95
C TYR A 71 -8.44 6.57 -6.46
N ALA A 72 -7.31 6.16 -5.89
CA ALA A 72 -7.03 6.29 -4.46
C ALA A 72 -6.93 7.76 -4.02
N PHE A 73 -6.38 8.64 -4.86
CA PHE A 73 -6.31 10.07 -4.56
C PHE A 73 -7.67 10.77 -4.59
N LEU A 74 -8.58 10.34 -5.47
CA LEU A 74 -9.90 10.96 -5.61
C LEU A 74 -10.94 10.39 -4.65
N PHE A 75 -10.87 9.09 -4.37
CA PHE A 75 -11.96 8.35 -3.74
C PHE A 75 -11.54 7.49 -2.55
N SER A 76 -10.26 7.56 -2.15
CA SER A 76 -9.65 6.74 -1.09
C SER A 76 -9.52 5.25 -1.46
N GLU A 77 -8.80 4.51 -0.61
CA GLU A 77 -8.58 3.06 -0.73
C GLU A 77 -9.62 2.23 0.04
N THR A 78 -10.63 2.90 0.60
CA THR A 78 -11.62 2.34 1.54
C THR A 78 -13.02 2.24 0.94
N ILE A 79 -13.18 2.57 -0.33
CA ILE A 79 -14.37 2.26 -1.11
C ILE A 79 -13.94 1.19 -2.10
N PHE A 80 -14.81 0.26 -2.47
CA PHE A 80 -14.52 -0.64 -3.58
C PHE A 80 -15.06 -0.08 -4.89
N PRO A 81 -14.37 -0.26 -6.03
CA PRO A 81 -14.79 0.30 -7.32
C PRO A 81 -16.10 -0.32 -7.86
N PHE A 82 -16.55 -1.42 -7.28
CA PHE A 82 -17.80 -2.11 -7.63
C PHE A 82 -18.97 -1.78 -6.68
N GLU A 83 -18.75 -0.94 -5.66
CA GLU A 83 -19.82 -0.48 -4.78
C GLU A 83 -20.81 0.39 -5.54
N ILE A 84 -22.12 0.20 -5.30
CA ILE A 84 -23.18 0.96 -5.99
C ILE A 84 -23.00 2.47 -5.76
N ILE A 85 -22.73 2.88 -4.51
CA ILE A 85 -22.53 4.29 -4.17
C ILE A 85 -21.34 4.91 -4.93
N PHE A 86 -20.27 4.13 -5.12
CA PHE A 86 -19.11 4.56 -5.89
C PHE A 86 -19.46 4.72 -7.37
N ILE A 87 -20.09 3.71 -7.98
CA ILE A 87 -20.47 3.72 -9.39
C ILE A 87 -21.39 4.91 -9.68
N VAL A 88 -22.45 5.09 -8.87
CA VAL A 88 -23.40 6.20 -9.02
C VAL A 88 -22.69 7.55 -8.84
N GLY A 89 -21.85 7.69 -7.80
CA GLY A 89 -21.11 8.91 -7.55
C GLY A 89 -20.15 9.27 -8.70
N VAL A 90 -19.41 8.30 -9.23
CA VAL A 90 -18.52 8.50 -10.39
C VAL A 90 -19.31 8.88 -11.63
N ILE A 91 -20.43 8.22 -11.92
CA ILE A 91 -21.30 8.58 -13.06
C ILE A 91 -21.78 10.03 -12.93
N ILE A 92 -22.22 10.45 -11.74
CA ILE A 92 -22.64 11.84 -11.49
C ILE A 92 -21.46 12.79 -11.70
N LEU A 93 -20.27 12.51 -11.15
CA LEU A 93 -19.10 13.37 -11.32
C LEU A 93 -18.66 13.47 -12.78
N LEU A 94 -18.68 12.38 -13.54
CA LEU A 94 -18.41 12.38 -14.98
C LEU A 94 -19.46 13.18 -15.74
N PHE A 95 -20.73 13.04 -15.40
CA PHE A 95 -21.83 13.80 -16.02
C PHE A 95 -21.67 15.30 -15.77
N VAL A 96 -21.38 15.70 -14.53
CA VAL A 96 -21.05 17.08 -14.17
C VAL A 96 -19.80 17.55 -14.93
N PHE A 97 -18.80 16.68 -15.11
CA PHE A 97 -17.60 16.98 -15.86
C PHE A 97 -17.87 17.27 -17.33
N PHE A 98 -18.55 16.37 -18.04
CA PHE A 98 -18.74 16.53 -19.48
C PHE A 98 -19.78 17.60 -19.84
N LEU A 99 -20.86 17.75 -19.06
CA LEU A 99 -21.92 18.71 -19.38
C LEU A 99 -21.72 20.07 -18.72
N GLY A 100 -21.21 20.07 -17.49
CA GLY A 100 -21.03 21.27 -16.68
C GLY A 100 -19.83 22.13 -17.09
N THR A 101 -18.84 21.54 -17.75
CA THR A 101 -17.58 22.23 -18.08
C THR A 101 -17.62 22.93 -19.41
N LYS A 102 -16.98 24.09 -19.49
CA LYS A 102 -16.71 24.78 -20.76
C LYS A 102 -15.30 24.39 -21.24
N PHE A 103 -15.19 23.36 -22.07
CA PHE A 103 -13.88 22.86 -22.53
C PHE A 103 -13.02 23.90 -23.25
N SER A 104 -13.63 24.86 -23.96
CA SER A 104 -12.87 25.92 -24.62
C SER A 104 -12.15 26.85 -23.63
N SER A 105 -12.72 27.11 -22.44
CA SER A 105 -12.08 28.02 -21.48
C SER A 105 -10.96 27.36 -20.67
N LEU A 106 -10.91 26.03 -20.60
CA LEU A 106 -9.87 25.29 -19.87
C LEU A 106 -8.47 25.57 -20.43
N PHE A 107 -8.35 25.73 -21.74
CA PHE A 107 -7.05 25.88 -22.42
C PHE A 107 -6.67 27.34 -22.72
N GLU A 108 -7.58 28.30 -22.61
CA GLU A 108 -7.28 29.69 -22.97
C GLU A 108 -6.62 30.48 -21.82
N LYS A 109 -7.12 30.33 -20.58
CA LYS A 109 -6.72 31.22 -19.47
C LYS A 109 -5.62 30.67 -18.56
N ASN A 110 -5.56 29.34 -18.45
CA ASN A 110 -4.73 28.65 -17.44
C ASN A 110 -3.93 27.46 -18.03
N SER A 111 -3.73 27.41 -19.34
CA SER A 111 -3.11 26.26 -20.04
C SER A 111 -1.78 25.85 -19.44
N VAL A 112 -0.94 26.82 -19.04
CA VAL A 112 0.40 26.54 -18.50
C VAL A 112 0.30 25.80 -17.17
N TYR A 113 -0.49 26.28 -16.21
CA TYR A 113 -0.65 25.64 -14.90
C TYR A 113 -1.34 24.28 -14.98
N LEU A 114 -2.37 24.19 -15.84
CA LEU A 114 -3.06 22.94 -16.12
C LEU A 114 -2.09 21.92 -16.72
N PHE A 115 -1.31 22.31 -17.72
CA PHE A 115 -0.30 21.49 -18.36
C PHE A 115 0.73 21.00 -17.34
N PHE A 116 1.29 21.89 -16.51
CA PHE A 116 2.25 21.50 -15.48
C PHE A 116 1.66 20.57 -14.42
N SER A 117 0.40 20.77 -14.03
CA SER A 117 -0.28 19.88 -13.07
C SER A 117 -0.46 18.49 -13.65
N VAL A 118 -1.02 18.39 -14.87
CA VAL A 118 -1.22 17.12 -15.57
C VAL A 118 0.10 16.41 -15.82
N ILE A 119 1.11 17.11 -16.32
CA ILE A 119 2.41 16.50 -16.62
C ILE A 119 3.08 15.98 -15.33
N THR A 120 2.96 16.71 -14.23
CA THR A 120 3.53 16.31 -12.93
C THR A 120 2.82 15.08 -12.38
N ILE A 121 1.49 15.02 -12.51
CA ILE A 121 0.71 13.84 -12.11
C ILE A 121 1.11 12.62 -12.94
N VAL A 122 1.05 12.75 -14.27
CA VAL A 122 1.33 11.65 -15.19
C VAL A 122 2.76 11.15 -15.02
N ILE A 123 3.76 12.04 -15.06
CA ILE A 123 5.17 11.66 -14.91
C ILE A 123 5.43 11.09 -13.52
N GLY A 124 4.93 11.73 -12.46
CA GLY A 124 5.17 11.29 -11.09
C GLY A 124 4.66 9.88 -10.86
N ILE A 125 3.44 9.59 -11.32
CA ILE A 125 2.84 8.26 -11.17
C ILE A 125 3.51 7.24 -12.11
N ILE A 126 3.79 7.59 -13.37
CA ILE A 126 4.48 6.69 -14.30
C ILE A 126 5.88 6.35 -13.77
N PHE A 127 6.63 7.34 -13.28
CA PHE A 127 7.98 7.11 -12.74
C PHE A 127 7.95 6.12 -11.58
N THR A 128 7.09 6.35 -10.57
CA THR A 128 6.97 5.40 -9.44
C THR A 128 6.43 4.05 -9.89
N SER A 129 5.55 4.01 -10.90
CA SER A 129 5.06 2.76 -11.48
C SER A 129 6.17 1.97 -12.14
N LEU A 130 7.05 2.61 -12.92
CA LEU A 130 8.23 1.99 -13.53
C LEU A 130 9.17 1.42 -12.45
N VAL A 131 9.47 2.20 -11.41
CA VAL A 131 10.31 1.76 -10.29
C VAL A 131 9.69 0.54 -9.61
N THR A 132 8.40 0.57 -9.27
CA THR A 132 7.74 -0.55 -8.58
C THR A 132 7.50 -1.76 -9.50
N THR A 133 7.47 -1.59 -10.82
CA THR A 133 7.33 -2.71 -11.78
C THR A 133 8.66 -3.38 -12.06
N PHE A 134 9.73 -2.61 -12.27
CA PHE A 134 11.01 -3.16 -12.75
C PHE A 134 12.05 -3.35 -11.65
N ILE A 135 12.02 -2.52 -10.60
CA ILE A 135 13.02 -2.52 -9.53
C ILE A 135 12.47 -3.20 -8.28
N SER A 136 11.34 -2.73 -7.76
CA SER A 136 10.73 -3.25 -6.53
C SER A 136 9.58 -4.20 -6.86
N LYS A 137 9.91 -5.33 -7.48
CA LYS A 137 8.94 -6.30 -8.02
C LYS A 137 8.01 -6.90 -6.96
N HIS A 138 8.40 -6.90 -5.69
CA HIS A 138 7.61 -7.36 -4.54
C HIS A 138 6.64 -6.28 -3.99
N THR A 139 6.67 -5.06 -4.52
CA THR A 139 5.72 -4.02 -4.13
C THR A 139 4.46 -4.13 -4.99
N SER A 140 3.34 -4.57 -4.40
CA SER A 140 2.05 -4.61 -5.07
C SER A 140 1.66 -3.24 -5.63
N PHE A 141 0.91 -3.23 -6.74
CA PHE A 141 0.37 -2.01 -7.33
C PHE A 141 -0.42 -1.18 -6.31
N ILE A 142 -1.03 -1.84 -5.32
CA ILE A 142 -1.81 -1.23 -4.24
C ILE A 142 -0.97 -0.25 -3.40
N TYR A 143 0.34 -0.41 -3.32
CA TYR A 143 1.22 0.53 -2.60
C TYR A 143 1.63 1.75 -3.43
N THR A 144 1.28 1.82 -4.72
CA THR A 144 1.72 2.93 -5.59
C THR A 144 1.22 4.30 -5.14
N PRO A 145 -0.06 4.48 -4.71
CA PRO A 145 -0.56 5.79 -4.29
C PRO A 145 0.24 6.37 -3.11
N SER A 146 0.58 5.55 -2.12
CA SER A 146 1.36 5.99 -0.96
C SER A 146 2.80 6.39 -1.33
N ARG A 147 3.36 5.78 -2.39
CA ARG A 147 4.70 6.10 -2.93
C ARG A 147 4.68 7.25 -3.94
N THR A 148 3.50 7.65 -4.42
CA THR A 148 3.30 8.81 -5.30
C THR A 148 2.62 9.98 -4.59
N PHE A 149 2.53 9.94 -3.26
CA PHE A 149 1.78 10.93 -2.46
C PHE A 149 2.21 12.40 -2.71
N PHE A 150 3.45 12.63 -3.12
CA PHE A 150 3.94 13.95 -3.52
C PHE A 150 3.19 14.57 -4.72
N VAL A 151 2.46 13.76 -5.49
CA VAL A 151 1.62 14.19 -6.61
C VAL A 151 0.26 14.73 -6.13
N LEU A 152 -0.21 14.34 -4.94
CA LEU A 152 -1.55 14.64 -4.44
C LEU A 152 -1.90 16.15 -4.46
N PRO A 153 -1.01 17.09 -4.09
CA PRO A 153 -1.32 18.52 -4.19
C PRO A 153 -1.67 18.97 -5.62
N PHE A 154 -1.02 18.39 -6.63
CA PHE A 154 -1.30 18.70 -8.04
C PHE A 154 -2.64 18.13 -8.50
N VAL A 155 -3.08 17.01 -7.92
CA VAL A 155 -4.44 16.47 -8.15
C VAL A 155 -5.47 17.46 -7.64
N PHE A 156 -5.28 18.04 -6.44
CA PHE A 156 -6.20 19.06 -5.93
C PHE A 156 -6.18 20.37 -6.74
N ILE A 157 -5.01 20.78 -7.23
CA ILE A 157 -4.91 21.92 -8.16
C ILE A 157 -5.72 21.62 -9.45
N LEU A 158 -5.58 20.42 -10.01
CA LEU A 158 -6.34 19.98 -11.18
C LEU A 158 -7.86 19.98 -10.91
N LEU A 159 -8.29 19.49 -9.74
CA LEU A 159 -9.70 19.53 -9.32
C LEU A 159 -10.22 20.95 -9.14
N SER A 160 -9.41 21.88 -8.62
CA SER A 160 -9.77 23.29 -8.51
C SER A 160 -9.99 23.92 -9.89
N PHE A 161 -9.09 23.66 -10.84
CA PHE A 161 -9.26 24.14 -12.21
C PHE A 161 -10.54 23.62 -12.84
N PHE A 162 -10.85 22.35 -12.60
CA PHE A 162 -12.09 21.76 -13.06
C PHE A 162 -13.31 22.48 -12.46
N TYR A 163 -13.32 22.67 -11.14
CA TYR A 163 -14.40 23.34 -10.41
C TYR A 163 -14.66 24.77 -10.92
N ASP A 164 -13.60 25.54 -11.15
CA ASP A 164 -13.70 26.93 -11.63
C ASP A 164 -14.30 27.03 -13.05
N ASN A 165 -14.08 26.00 -13.88
CA ASN A 165 -14.59 25.94 -15.24
C ASN A 165 -16.04 25.39 -15.35
N LEU A 166 -16.66 25.03 -14.23
CA LEU A 166 -18.09 24.67 -14.21
C LEU A 166 -18.95 25.92 -14.47
N LYS A 167 -19.81 25.83 -15.49
CA LYS A 167 -20.61 26.94 -16.04
C LYS A 167 -21.64 27.51 -15.06
N SER A 168 -22.21 26.68 -14.17
CA SER A 168 -23.30 27.07 -13.29
C SER A 168 -23.00 26.77 -11.82
N SER A 169 -23.57 27.58 -10.92
CA SER A 169 -23.50 27.32 -9.48
C SER A 169 -24.13 25.98 -9.10
N ASN A 170 -25.15 25.52 -9.84
CA ASN A 170 -25.79 24.23 -9.60
C ASN A 170 -24.85 23.06 -9.91
N TRP A 171 -24.11 23.11 -11.02
CA TRP A 171 -23.11 22.08 -11.33
C TRP A 171 -22.01 22.01 -10.26
N ARG A 172 -21.55 23.17 -9.78
CA ARG A 172 -20.59 23.28 -8.67
C ARG A 172 -21.11 22.64 -7.39
N LYS A 173 -22.37 22.90 -7.01
CA LYS A 173 -23.02 22.28 -5.85
C LYS A 173 -23.12 20.77 -6.00
N ILE A 174 -23.59 20.27 -7.14
CA ILE A 174 -23.71 18.83 -7.40
C ILE A 174 -22.34 18.16 -7.31
N PHE A 175 -21.30 18.76 -7.91
CA PHE A 175 -19.92 18.28 -7.82
C PHE A 175 -19.45 18.17 -6.36
N ILE A 176 -19.54 19.26 -5.60
CA ILE A 176 -19.11 19.31 -4.20
C ILE A 176 -19.89 18.30 -3.35
N ILE A 177 -21.22 18.28 -3.45
CA ILE A 177 -22.07 17.38 -2.65
C ILE A 177 -21.72 15.92 -2.95
N THR A 178 -21.61 15.55 -4.22
CA THR A 178 -21.29 14.17 -4.62
C THR A 178 -19.90 13.78 -4.14
N PHE A 179 -18.91 14.65 -4.33
CA PHE A 179 -17.54 14.42 -3.87
C PHE A 179 -17.46 14.28 -2.35
N LEU A 180 -18.19 15.13 -1.60
CA LEU A 180 -18.29 15.04 -0.14
C LEU A 180 -18.96 13.75 0.32
N ILE A 181 -20.07 13.33 -0.31
CA ILE A 181 -20.74 12.06 0.03
C ILE A 181 -19.79 10.88 -0.12
N LEU A 182 -19.05 10.81 -1.23
CA LEU A 182 -18.06 9.74 -1.44
C LEU A 182 -16.96 9.79 -0.36
N ASN A 183 -16.41 10.97 -0.06
CA ASN A 183 -15.35 11.08 0.96
C ASN A 183 -15.86 10.77 2.38
N LEU A 184 -17.07 11.20 2.73
CA LEU A 184 -17.71 10.84 4.01
C LEU A 184 -17.99 9.33 4.09
N TYR A 185 -18.42 8.71 3.00
CA TYR A 185 -18.58 7.26 2.92
C TYR A 185 -17.25 6.53 3.11
N SER A 186 -16.17 7.02 2.49
CA SER A 186 -14.82 6.50 2.70
C SER A 186 -14.40 6.59 4.18
N ILE A 187 -14.60 7.75 4.83
CA ILE A 187 -14.29 7.92 6.26
C ILE A 187 -15.12 6.97 7.11
N PHE A 188 -16.41 6.84 6.82
CA PHE A 188 -17.29 5.88 7.51
C PHE A 188 -16.78 4.44 7.38
N ASN A 189 -16.25 4.06 6.20
CA ASN A 189 -15.67 2.74 5.99
C ASN A 189 -14.41 2.52 6.85
N VAL A 190 -13.55 3.54 6.98
CA VAL A 190 -12.40 3.51 7.90
C VAL A 190 -12.87 3.31 9.34
N LEU A 191 -13.81 4.12 9.81
CA LEU A 191 -14.32 4.06 11.18
C LEU A 191 -15.03 2.75 11.51
N SER A 192 -15.63 2.11 10.50
CA SER A 192 -16.35 0.84 10.63
C SER A 192 -15.47 -0.39 10.34
N ASN A 193 -14.16 -0.19 10.15
CA ASN A 193 -13.21 -1.24 9.78
C ASN A 193 -13.63 -2.09 8.57
N ARG A 194 -14.19 -1.48 7.53
CA ARG A 194 -14.68 -2.18 6.32
C ARG A 194 -14.05 -1.66 5.03
N HIS A 195 -14.16 -2.48 3.98
CA HIS A 195 -13.85 -2.12 2.59
C HIS A 195 -12.41 -1.67 2.33
N PHE A 196 -11.42 -2.18 3.07
CA PHE A 196 -10.02 -1.83 2.82
C PHE A 196 -9.44 -2.59 1.63
N LEU A 197 -8.98 -1.86 0.61
CA LEU A 197 -8.09 -2.43 -0.42
C LEU A 197 -6.68 -2.67 0.14
N MET A 198 -6.24 -1.81 1.07
CA MET A 198 -4.94 -1.94 1.74
C MET A 198 -5.07 -1.83 3.27
N PRO A 199 -5.50 -2.89 3.97
CA PRO A 199 -5.71 -2.86 5.41
C PRO A 199 -4.42 -2.75 6.26
N VAL A 200 -3.24 -2.65 5.64
CA VAL A 200 -1.96 -2.59 6.38
C VAL A 200 -1.88 -1.39 7.33
N TYR A 201 -2.56 -0.29 7.01
CA TYR A 201 -2.61 0.90 7.87
C TYR A 201 -3.55 0.75 9.07
N ALA A 202 -4.49 -0.19 9.01
CA ALA A 202 -5.45 -0.48 10.07
C ALA A 202 -5.02 -1.68 10.92
N SER A 203 -3.71 -1.97 10.99
CA SER A 203 -3.20 -3.18 11.64
C SER A 203 -3.60 -3.25 13.13
N PRO A 204 -4.38 -4.27 13.55
CA PRO A 204 -5.00 -4.36 14.88
C PRO A 204 -4.02 -4.90 15.94
N TRP A 205 -2.77 -4.44 15.92
CA TRP A 205 -1.72 -5.00 16.78
C TRP A 205 -2.04 -4.92 18.27
N LYS A 206 -2.66 -3.83 18.72
CA LYS A 206 -3.08 -3.71 20.13
C LYS A 206 -4.14 -4.76 20.49
N GLU A 207 -5.10 -5.02 19.61
CA GLU A 207 -6.15 -6.02 19.83
C GLU A 207 -5.58 -7.44 19.83
N ILE A 208 -4.69 -7.75 18.88
CA ILE A 208 -3.98 -9.04 18.81
C ILE A 208 -3.18 -9.26 20.11
N LEU A 209 -2.43 -8.25 20.57
CA LEU A 209 -1.62 -8.37 21.79
C LEU A 209 -2.48 -8.47 23.04
N ASN A 210 -3.60 -7.75 23.12
CA ASN A 210 -4.54 -7.88 24.24
C ASN A 210 -5.09 -9.30 24.37
N GLU A 211 -5.35 -10.00 23.26
CA GLU A 211 -5.78 -11.41 23.29
C GLU A 211 -4.67 -12.36 23.78
N LEU A 212 -3.41 -11.99 23.52
CA LEU A 212 -2.23 -12.71 23.97
C LEU A 212 -1.72 -12.28 25.35
N GLN A 213 -2.37 -11.29 25.99
CA GLN A 213 -1.98 -10.80 27.29
C GLN A 213 -2.14 -11.89 28.35
N ASP A 214 -1.11 -12.05 29.17
CA ASP A 214 -0.97 -13.06 30.22
C ASP A 214 -1.12 -14.50 29.71
N LYS A 215 -0.86 -14.73 28.42
CA LYS A 215 -0.74 -16.07 27.84
C LYS A 215 0.71 -16.53 27.88
N GLU A 216 0.90 -17.78 28.27
CA GLU A 216 2.19 -18.46 28.22
C GLU A 216 2.40 -19.19 26.88
N GLY A 217 3.67 -19.44 26.55
CA GLY A 217 4.08 -20.17 25.35
C GLY A 217 4.99 -19.36 24.45
N VAL A 218 5.03 -19.75 23.17
CA VAL A 218 5.82 -19.06 22.14
C VAL A 218 4.95 -18.71 20.95
N ILE A 219 5.35 -17.66 20.24
CA ILE A 219 4.67 -17.19 19.04
C ILE A 219 5.63 -17.10 17.85
N LEU A 220 5.19 -17.63 16.72
CA LEU A 220 5.79 -17.42 15.41
C LEU A 220 4.92 -16.43 14.64
N SER A 221 5.49 -15.28 14.25
CA SER A 221 4.75 -14.18 13.63
C SER A 221 5.37 -13.74 12.31
N ASP A 222 4.51 -13.51 11.30
CA ASP A 222 4.87 -13.02 9.96
C ASP A 222 5.36 -11.55 9.95
N GLU A 223 5.34 -10.90 11.12
CA GLU A 223 5.99 -9.61 11.43
C GLU A 223 6.54 -9.63 12.87
N GLY A 224 7.46 -10.55 13.13
CA GLY A 224 8.03 -10.77 14.47
C GLY A 224 8.59 -9.51 15.15
N ASP A 225 9.21 -8.60 14.41
CA ASP A 225 9.74 -7.35 14.96
C ASP A 225 8.63 -6.37 15.37
N VAL A 226 7.54 -6.33 14.61
CA VAL A 226 6.36 -5.50 14.95
C VAL A 226 5.67 -6.06 16.17
N TYR A 227 5.49 -7.38 16.24
CA TYR A 227 4.99 -8.03 17.46
C TYR A 227 5.83 -7.68 18.68
N LYS A 228 7.17 -7.82 18.60
CA LYS A 228 8.10 -7.50 19.69
C LYS A 228 7.99 -6.05 20.11
N TYR A 229 7.88 -5.13 19.14
CA TYR A 229 7.67 -3.71 19.42
C TYR A 229 6.43 -3.52 20.30
N TYR A 230 5.26 -4.03 19.91
CA TYR A 230 4.03 -3.85 20.68
C TYR A 230 4.07 -4.58 22.03
N ALA A 231 4.58 -5.81 22.09
CA ALA A 231 4.73 -6.57 23.33
C ALA A 231 5.59 -5.83 24.38
N ASN A 232 6.66 -5.16 23.94
CA ASN A 232 7.55 -4.40 24.82
C ASN A 232 6.96 -3.07 25.31
N HIS A 233 5.93 -2.53 24.65
CA HIS A 233 5.31 -1.24 25.00
C HIS A 233 3.99 -1.39 25.75
N LEU A 234 3.47 -2.62 25.88
CA LEU A 234 2.27 -2.93 26.65
C LEU A 234 2.65 -3.58 27.98
N SER A 235 1.89 -3.28 29.04
CA SER A 235 2.06 -3.92 30.33
C SER A 235 1.47 -5.33 30.31
N GLY A 236 2.24 -6.35 30.68
CA GLY A 236 1.76 -7.72 30.80
C GLY A 236 2.83 -8.74 30.45
N LYS A 237 2.49 -10.01 30.58
CA LYS A 237 3.30 -11.11 30.02
C LYS A 237 2.73 -11.51 28.67
N PHE A 238 3.59 -11.79 27.71
CA PHE A 238 3.18 -12.21 26.37
C PHE A 238 3.98 -13.44 25.93
N PRO A 239 3.47 -14.26 25.01
CA PRO A 239 4.22 -15.37 24.44
C PRO A 239 5.56 -14.89 23.83
N GLU A 240 6.61 -15.66 24.03
CA GLU A 240 7.94 -15.29 23.53
C GLU A 240 7.99 -15.41 22.00
N ALA A 241 8.41 -14.34 21.33
CA ALA A 241 8.55 -14.33 19.87
C ALA A 241 9.78 -15.13 19.42
N ILE A 242 9.55 -16.18 18.64
CA ILE A 242 10.60 -17.01 18.03
C ILE A 242 10.73 -16.69 16.53
N ASN A 243 11.95 -16.85 15.97
CA ASN A 243 12.25 -16.58 14.56
C ASN A 243 13.12 -17.70 13.96
N PRO A 244 12.61 -18.95 13.92
CA PRO A 244 13.32 -20.08 13.35
C PRO A 244 13.62 -19.86 11.86
N LYS A 245 14.83 -20.22 11.42
CA LYS A 245 15.19 -20.14 9.99
C LYS A 245 14.83 -21.38 9.19
N THR A 246 14.77 -22.53 9.86
CA THR A 246 14.49 -23.83 9.26
C THR A 246 13.50 -24.62 10.10
N LYS A 247 12.91 -25.66 9.52
CA LYS A 247 12.08 -26.64 10.25
C LYS A 247 12.83 -27.29 11.41
N SER A 248 14.11 -27.65 11.23
CA SER A 248 14.93 -28.26 12.28
C SER A 248 15.19 -27.31 13.45
N ASP A 249 15.46 -26.03 13.15
CA ASP A 249 15.61 -24.98 14.16
C ASP A 249 14.31 -24.77 14.95
N PHE A 250 13.17 -24.75 14.26
CA PHE A 250 11.86 -24.68 14.90
C PHE A 250 11.60 -25.83 15.88
N ILE A 251 11.86 -27.08 15.46
CA ILE A 251 11.71 -28.27 16.31
C ILE A 251 12.65 -28.18 17.53
N LYS A 252 13.91 -27.78 17.32
CA LYS A 252 14.89 -27.62 18.40
C LYS A 252 14.45 -26.59 19.44
N ILE A 253 13.90 -25.45 18.99
CA ILE A 253 13.37 -24.40 19.87
C ILE A 253 12.21 -24.94 20.71
N LEU A 254 11.31 -25.73 20.13
CA LEU A 254 10.17 -26.29 20.85
C LEU A 254 10.58 -27.40 21.82
N ASN A 255 11.44 -28.33 21.42
CA ASN A 255 11.90 -29.44 22.27
C ASN A 255 12.76 -28.98 23.46
N GLY A 256 13.44 -27.84 23.34
CA GLY A 256 14.24 -27.27 24.42
C GLY A 256 13.43 -26.58 25.52
N ARG A 257 12.08 -26.62 25.46
CA ARG A 257 11.19 -25.85 26.33
C ARG A 257 9.97 -26.68 26.71
N GLU A 258 9.53 -26.57 27.96
CA GLU A 258 8.25 -27.16 28.39
C GLU A 258 7.08 -26.28 27.91
N ILE A 259 6.81 -26.30 26.60
CA ILE A 259 5.72 -25.51 25.99
C ILE A 259 4.52 -26.41 25.72
N ASN A 260 3.37 -26.07 26.30
CA ASN A 260 2.11 -26.73 25.99
C ASN A 260 1.34 -26.06 24.83
N THR A 261 1.61 -24.77 24.58
CA THR A 261 0.86 -23.95 23.62
C THR A 261 1.80 -23.19 22.68
N PHE A 262 1.50 -23.27 21.38
CA PHE A 262 2.17 -22.54 20.31
C PHE A 262 1.18 -21.60 19.64
N TYR A 263 1.59 -20.36 19.35
CA TYR A 263 0.80 -19.39 18.60
C TYR A 263 1.44 -19.14 17.23
N LEU A 264 0.61 -19.08 16.19
CA LEU A 264 1.02 -18.73 14.84
C LEU A 264 0.21 -17.51 14.38
N LEU A 265 0.90 -16.41 14.08
CA LEU A 265 0.28 -15.22 13.52
C LEU A 265 0.70 -15.07 12.06
N LEU A 266 -0.26 -15.27 11.15
CA LEU A 266 -0.06 -15.12 9.71
C LEU A 266 -0.70 -13.82 9.20
N LEU A 267 -0.03 -13.14 8.27
CA LEU A 267 -0.60 -12.04 7.53
C LEU A 267 -1.05 -12.49 6.14
N GLY A 268 -2.24 -12.08 5.73
CA GLY A 268 -2.69 -12.15 4.35
C GLY A 268 -1.92 -11.14 3.50
N ARG A 269 -1.05 -11.58 2.60
CA ARG A 269 -0.18 -10.71 1.77
C ARG A 269 -0.46 -10.88 0.29
N GLU A 270 -0.41 -9.77 -0.47
CA GLU A 270 -0.47 -9.83 -1.94
C GLU A 270 0.90 -9.98 -2.60
N SER A 271 1.97 -9.56 -1.91
CA SER A 271 3.23 -9.30 -2.61
C SER A 271 4.51 -9.42 -1.82
N THR A 272 4.44 -9.45 -0.49
CA THR A 272 5.62 -9.62 0.35
C THR A 272 5.78 -11.09 0.72
N GLU A 273 7.02 -11.59 0.60
CA GLU A 273 7.39 -12.91 1.12
C GLU A 273 6.99 -13.00 2.59
N PRO A 274 6.36 -14.09 3.02
CA PRO A 274 6.20 -14.36 4.43
C PRO A 274 7.58 -14.29 5.10
N THR A 275 7.69 -13.65 6.27
CA THR A 275 8.92 -13.71 7.06
C THR A 275 9.12 -15.10 7.65
N ILE A 276 8.05 -15.90 7.72
CA ILE A 276 8.07 -17.29 8.17
C ILE A 276 8.31 -18.19 6.96
N ASN A 277 9.28 -19.09 7.06
CA ASN A 277 9.53 -20.11 6.05
C ASN A 277 8.28 -21.00 5.84
N ALA A 278 7.85 -21.17 4.60
CA ALA A 278 6.66 -21.95 4.23
C ALA A 278 6.71 -23.41 4.74
N ASP A 279 7.90 -24.03 4.76
CA ASP A 279 8.08 -25.40 5.25
C ASP A 279 7.73 -25.53 6.74
N ILE A 280 7.96 -24.47 7.51
CA ILE A 280 7.59 -24.41 8.93
C ILE A 280 6.07 -24.33 9.06
N ILE A 281 5.42 -23.51 8.23
CA ILE A 281 3.96 -23.37 8.21
C ILE A 281 3.30 -24.71 7.86
N PHE A 282 3.75 -25.36 6.79
CA PHE A 282 3.25 -26.68 6.39
C PHE A 282 3.46 -27.71 7.50
N PHE A 283 4.66 -27.76 8.07
CA PHE A 283 4.97 -28.66 9.19
C PHE A 283 4.03 -28.44 10.38
N VAL A 284 3.77 -27.19 10.76
CA VAL A 284 2.83 -26.85 11.84
C VAL A 284 1.44 -27.39 11.54
N PHE A 285 0.90 -27.10 10.35
CA PHE A 285 -0.45 -27.54 9.99
C PHE A 285 -0.60 -29.07 9.90
N GLU A 286 0.47 -29.78 9.52
CA GLU A 286 0.46 -31.25 9.43
C GLU A 286 0.62 -31.94 10.79
N ASN A 287 1.40 -31.36 11.71
CA ASN A 287 1.85 -32.07 12.92
C ASN A 287 1.24 -31.54 14.22
N PHE A 288 0.60 -30.37 14.20
CA PHE A 288 0.04 -29.74 15.39
C PHE A 288 -1.49 -29.67 15.30
N ARG A 289 -2.15 -29.94 16.43
CA ARG A 289 -3.60 -29.79 16.53
C ARG A 289 -3.95 -28.31 16.71
N LYS A 290 -4.64 -27.73 15.73
CA LYS A 290 -5.23 -26.39 15.87
C LYS A 290 -6.32 -26.42 16.95
N ILE A 291 -6.15 -25.59 17.98
CA ILE A 291 -7.08 -25.43 19.11
C ILE A 291 -8.10 -24.34 18.79
N SER A 292 -7.65 -23.17 18.33
CA SER A 292 -8.51 -22.04 17.98
C SER A 292 -7.91 -21.22 16.85
N GLU A 293 -8.76 -20.46 16.19
CA GLU A 293 -8.42 -19.53 15.12
C GLU A 293 -9.21 -18.25 15.33
N GLN A 294 -8.51 -17.12 15.38
CA GLN A 294 -9.09 -15.80 15.45
C GLN A 294 -8.64 -15.00 14.23
N LYS A 295 -9.60 -14.33 13.59
CA LYS A 295 -9.37 -13.51 12.40
C LYS A 295 -9.54 -12.04 12.74
N TYR A 296 -8.63 -11.21 12.27
CA TYR A 296 -8.73 -9.75 12.39
C TYR A 296 -8.71 -9.10 11.01
N LEU A 297 -9.50 -8.04 10.89
CA LEU A 297 -9.82 -7.39 9.62
C LEU A 297 -10.30 -8.41 8.57
N PRO A 298 -11.50 -9.00 8.78
CA PRO A 298 -12.08 -9.90 7.81
C PRO A 298 -12.27 -9.18 6.47
N ILE A 299 -12.05 -9.91 5.39
CA ILE A 299 -12.22 -9.41 4.04
C ILE A 299 -13.59 -9.80 3.54
N GLU A 300 -14.27 -8.87 2.89
CA GLU A 300 -15.60 -9.14 2.34
C GLU A 300 -15.58 -10.22 1.26
N GLU A 301 -16.60 -11.08 1.27
CA GLU A 301 -16.72 -12.18 0.31
C GLU A 301 -16.77 -11.71 -1.15
N SER A 302 -17.42 -10.56 -1.40
CA SER A 302 -17.49 -9.95 -2.74
C SER A 302 -16.09 -9.65 -3.29
N TYR A 303 -15.25 -9.01 -2.47
CA TYR A 303 -13.87 -8.72 -2.80
C TYR A 303 -13.03 -9.99 -2.92
N GLN A 304 -13.20 -10.96 -2.02
CA GLN A 304 -12.51 -12.26 -2.10
C GLN A 304 -12.82 -12.98 -3.41
N LYS A 305 -14.09 -12.97 -3.86
CA LYS A 305 -14.52 -13.60 -5.12
C LYS A 305 -13.85 -12.94 -6.32
N ILE A 306 -13.93 -11.60 -6.42
CA ILE A 306 -13.31 -10.83 -7.50
C ILE A 306 -11.80 -11.09 -7.55
N LYS A 307 -11.15 -11.01 -6.39
CA LYS A 307 -9.72 -11.24 -6.28
C LYS A 307 -9.33 -12.68 -6.66
N SER A 308 -10.12 -13.68 -6.24
CA SER A 308 -9.85 -15.07 -6.59
C SER A 308 -9.97 -15.33 -8.09
N ILE A 309 -10.91 -14.65 -8.77
CA ILE A 309 -11.07 -14.69 -10.23
C ILE A 309 -9.85 -14.06 -10.92
N ILE A 310 -9.46 -12.86 -10.49
CA ILE A 310 -8.34 -12.12 -11.09
C ILE A 310 -7.01 -12.86 -10.90
N LEU A 311 -6.77 -13.39 -9.69
CA LEU A 311 -5.51 -14.05 -9.33
C LEU A 311 -5.48 -15.54 -9.63
N LYS A 312 -6.62 -16.13 -10.03
CA LYS A 312 -6.78 -17.58 -10.27
C LYS A 312 -6.35 -18.46 -9.09
N ARG A 313 -6.50 -17.97 -7.86
CA ARG A 313 -6.18 -18.67 -6.61
C ARG A 313 -7.12 -18.22 -5.50
N LYS A 314 -7.29 -19.04 -4.46
CA LYS A 314 -8.13 -18.66 -3.31
C LYS A 314 -7.53 -17.45 -2.60
N SER A 315 -8.33 -16.40 -2.38
CA SER A 315 -7.92 -15.29 -1.52
C SER A 315 -7.92 -15.72 -0.06
N TYR A 316 -7.05 -15.09 0.74
CA TYR A 316 -7.20 -15.10 2.19
C TYR A 316 -8.48 -14.36 2.60
N ASP A 317 -9.06 -14.76 3.72
CA ASP A 317 -10.36 -14.29 4.23
C ASP A 317 -10.23 -13.25 5.36
N ALA A 318 -9.02 -13.06 5.90
CA ALA A 318 -8.70 -12.01 6.87
C ALA A 318 -7.26 -11.54 6.72
N LYS A 319 -7.00 -10.26 7.04
CA LYS A 319 -5.65 -9.71 6.93
C LYS A 319 -4.69 -10.29 7.96
N PHE A 320 -5.17 -10.61 9.16
CA PHE A 320 -4.41 -11.25 10.21
C PHE A 320 -5.17 -12.47 10.71
N THR A 321 -4.46 -13.59 10.84
CA THR A 321 -5.01 -14.82 11.39
C THR A 321 -4.11 -15.29 12.52
N LEU A 322 -4.60 -15.19 13.76
CA LEU A 322 -3.96 -15.73 14.95
C LEU A 322 -4.50 -17.15 15.19
N MET A 323 -3.62 -18.13 15.19
CA MET A 323 -3.97 -19.52 15.45
C MET A 323 -3.26 -20.00 16.70
N LYS A 324 -3.99 -20.75 17.52
CA LYS A 324 -3.46 -21.45 18.69
C LYS A 324 -3.34 -22.93 18.37
N PHE A 325 -2.21 -23.52 18.72
CA PHE A 325 -1.90 -24.93 18.52
C PHE A 325 -1.50 -25.58 19.84
N GLY A 326 -1.92 -26.84 20.00
CA GLY A 326 -1.42 -27.70 21.08
C GLY A 326 -0.09 -28.34 20.66
N VAL A 327 0.90 -28.28 21.53
CA VAL A 327 2.21 -28.90 21.30
C VAL A 327 2.16 -30.36 21.79
N PRO A 328 2.48 -31.36 20.94
CA PRO A 328 2.56 -32.75 21.37
C PRO A 328 3.64 -32.94 22.46
N LYS A 329 3.35 -33.76 23.49
CA LYS A 329 4.31 -34.04 24.58
C LYS A 329 5.59 -34.75 24.12
N THR A 330 5.51 -35.48 23.01
CA THR A 330 6.64 -36.15 22.36
C THR A 330 6.65 -35.72 20.90
N MET A 331 7.48 -34.73 20.59
CA MET A 331 7.84 -34.40 19.21
C MET A 331 9.04 -35.28 18.82
N PHE A 332 9.03 -35.79 17.58
CA PHE A 332 9.98 -36.78 17.02
C PHE A 332 11.43 -36.68 17.49
#